data_AF-A0AB36J2D5-F1
#
_entry.id   AF-A0AB36J2D5-F1
#
_cell.length_a   1.000
_cell.length_b   1.000
_cell.length_c   1.000
_cell.angle_alpha   90.00
_cell.angle_beta   90.00
_cell.angle_gamma   90.00
#
_symmetry.space_group_name_H-M   'P 1'
#
loop_
_entity.id
_entity.type
_entity.pdbx_description
1 polymer ?
#
loop_
_entity_poly.entity_id
_entity_poly.type
_entity_poly.pdbx_seq_one_letter_code
_entity_poly.pdbx_strand_id
1 'polypeptide(L)'
;MTLTREEILAMEPGRELDALVADKVIGMDLVEDTQLQLPRYYLPEYDRTIHRDVPLYSSDISAAWEVLEHMQDSGWSWDMKMNNLAKEVEVRIGRGQAVSKSVPEAICKSALIANLDAIEWATDV
;
A
#
# COMPACT_ATOMS: atom_id res chain seq x y z
N MET A 1 5.13 18.09 0.48
CA MET A 1 5.97 17.22 -0.37
C MET A 1 5.10 16.08 -0.78
N THR A 2 4.75 16.00 -2.07
CA THR A 2 3.94 14.91 -2.62
C THR A 2 4.88 13.72 -2.86
N LEU A 3 4.53 12.56 -2.30
CA LEU A 3 5.27 11.32 -2.53
C LEU A 3 5.16 10.97 -4.02
N THR A 4 6.29 10.84 -4.71
CA THR A 4 6.30 10.61 -6.17
C THR A 4 6.28 9.12 -6.52
N ARG A 5 5.87 8.81 -7.75
CA ARG A 5 5.85 7.44 -8.28
C ARG A 5 7.25 6.80 -8.25
N GLU A 6 8.27 7.55 -8.65
CA GLU A 6 9.66 7.08 -8.68
C GLU A 6 10.18 6.77 -7.28
N GLU A 7 9.85 7.60 -6.30
CA GLU A 7 10.21 7.36 -4.90
C GLU A 7 9.57 6.05 -4.40
N ILE A 8 8.28 5.84 -4.63
CA ILE A 8 7.58 4.59 -4.22
C ILE A 8 8.22 3.36 -4.86
N LEU A 9 8.55 3.43 -6.15
CA LEU A 9 9.16 2.30 -6.84
C LEU A 9 10.56 1.98 -6.29
N ALA A 10 11.29 2.99 -5.83
CA ALA A 10 12.62 2.86 -5.24
C ALA A 10 12.60 2.45 -3.75
N MET A 11 11.46 2.54 -3.06
CA MET A 11 11.34 2.11 -1.65
C MET A 11 11.55 0.59 -1.52
N GLU A 12 12.34 0.18 -0.55
CA GLU A 12 12.42 -1.22 -0.16
C GLU A 12 11.16 -1.63 0.63
N PRO A 13 10.73 -2.91 0.54
CA PRO A 13 9.67 -3.42 1.40
C PRO A 13 10.07 -3.28 2.88
N GLY A 14 9.14 -2.82 3.71
CA GLY A 14 9.39 -2.55 5.11
C GLY A 14 8.31 -1.68 5.75
N ARG A 15 8.56 -1.33 7.02
CA ARG A 15 7.57 -0.66 7.88
C ARG A 15 7.17 0.73 7.39
N GLU A 16 8.06 1.44 6.73
CA GLU A 16 7.74 2.73 6.10
C GLU A 16 6.75 2.57 4.95
N LEU A 17 6.98 1.58 4.07
CA LEU A 17 6.05 1.28 2.97
C LEU A 17 4.71 0.78 3.54
N ASP A 18 4.73 -0.07 4.56
CA ASP A 18 3.51 -0.57 5.23
C ASP A 18 2.67 0.58 5.82
N ALA A 19 3.32 1.55 6.48
CA ALA A 19 2.66 2.71 7.06
C ALA A 19 2.02 3.59 5.98
N LEU A 20 2.71 3.81 4.85
CA LEU A 20 2.16 4.55 3.72
C LEU A 20 0.95 3.85 3.12
N VAL A 21 0.98 2.53 2.95
CA VAL A 21 -0.17 1.75 2.49
C VAL A 21 -1.34 1.88 3.48
N ALA A 22 -1.07 1.75 4.77
CA ALA A 22 -2.11 1.86 5.80
C ALA A 22 -2.80 3.23 5.79
N ASP A 23 -2.03 4.32 5.76
CA ASP A 23 -2.54 5.70 5.75
C ASP A 23 -3.21 6.03 4.41
N LYS A 24 -2.49 5.86 3.30
CA LYS A 24 -2.93 6.36 1.99
C LYS A 24 -3.83 5.42 1.23
N VAL A 25 -3.70 4.10 1.36
CA VAL A 25 -4.51 3.15 0.58
C VAL A 25 -5.71 2.69 1.40
N ILE A 26 -5.46 2.20 2.62
CA ILE A 26 -6.54 1.68 3.47
C ILE A 26 -7.30 2.79 4.20
N GLY A 27 -6.66 3.92 4.48
CA GLY A 27 -7.26 5.04 5.21
C GLY A 27 -7.27 4.84 6.73
N MET A 28 -6.27 4.14 7.28
CA MET A 28 -6.14 3.92 8.72
C MET A 28 -5.65 5.18 9.45
N ASP A 29 -6.21 5.42 10.64
CA ASP A 29 -5.81 6.51 11.53
C ASP A 29 -4.52 6.14 12.29
N LEU A 30 -3.37 6.54 11.75
CA LEU A 30 -2.06 6.23 12.33
C LEU A 30 -1.79 7.01 13.63
N VAL A 31 -1.09 6.37 14.55
CA VAL A 31 -0.65 7.00 15.81
C VAL A 31 0.59 7.87 15.53
N GLU A 32 0.47 9.18 15.78
CA GLU A 32 1.48 10.19 15.43
C GLU A 32 2.86 9.95 16.06
N ASP A 33 2.92 9.48 17.31
CA ASP A 33 4.17 9.30 18.08
C ASP A 33 4.66 7.84 18.08
N THR A 34 4.53 7.16 16.95
CA THR A 34 5.04 5.78 16.79
C THR A 34 6.46 5.75 16.28
N GLN A 35 7.23 4.78 16.77
CA GLN A 35 8.55 4.50 16.21
C GLN A 35 8.37 4.01 14.76
N LEU A 36 9.20 4.50 13.83
CA LEU A 36 9.17 4.09 12.41
C LEU A 36 9.27 2.57 12.21
N GLN A 37 9.89 1.86 13.16
CA GLN A 37 10.02 0.40 13.15
C GLN A 37 8.75 -0.35 13.59
N LEU A 38 7.83 0.35 14.27
CA LEU A 38 6.56 -0.19 14.76
C LEU A 38 5.44 0.86 14.57
N PRO A 39 5.05 1.15 13.31
CA PRO A 39 3.88 1.96 13.04
C PRO A 39 2.64 1.27 13.61
N ARG A 40 1.74 2.09 14.17
CA ARG A 40 0.47 1.65 14.77
C ARG A 40 -0.68 2.49 14.27
N TYR A 41 -1.88 1.93 14.35
CA TYR A 41 -3.12 2.61 14.02
C TYR A 41 -4.15 2.44 15.14
N TYR A 42 -5.07 3.40 15.26
CA TYR A 42 -6.20 3.33 16.17
C TYR A 42 -7.30 2.43 15.61
N LEU A 43 -7.90 1.61 16.47
CA LEU A 43 -9.07 0.82 16.11
C LEU A 43 -10.30 1.73 15.97
N PRO A 44 -11.00 1.73 14.82
CA PRO A 44 -12.12 2.66 14.56
C PRO A 44 -13.28 2.54 15.53
N GLU A 45 -13.46 1.38 16.18
CA GLU A 45 -14.55 1.13 17.12
C GLU A 45 -14.35 1.79 18.48
N TYR A 46 -13.17 2.38 18.72
CA TYR A 46 -12.78 2.98 19.99
C TYR A 46 -12.34 4.44 19.79
N ASP A 47 -12.58 5.27 20.80
CA ASP A 47 -12.21 6.69 20.80
C ASP A 47 -10.70 6.89 20.98
N ARG A 48 -9.89 6.47 19.99
CA ARG A 48 -8.42 6.57 19.95
C ARG A 48 -7.70 6.08 21.22
N THR A 49 -8.29 5.10 21.91
CA THR A 49 -7.74 4.53 23.15
C THR A 49 -7.05 3.20 22.92
N ILE A 50 -7.44 2.46 21.88
CA ILE A 50 -6.89 1.15 21.55
C ILE A 50 -6.21 1.25 20.19
N HIS A 51 -4.96 0.79 20.14
CA HIS A 51 -4.15 0.75 18.93
C HIS A 51 -3.61 -0.65 18.66
N ARG A 52 -3.33 -0.93 17.39
CA ARG A 52 -2.65 -2.15 16.92
C ARG A 52 -1.48 -1.81 16.03
N ASP A 53 -0.55 -2.75 15.92
CA ASP A 53 0.55 -2.62 14.97
C ASP A 53 0.00 -2.71 13.54
N VAL A 54 0.51 -1.85 12.66
CA VAL A 54 0.18 -1.88 11.23
C VAL A 54 0.61 -3.24 10.65
N PRO A 55 -0.25 -3.94 9.88
CA PRO A 55 0.11 -5.20 9.25
C PRO A 55 1.35 -5.10 8.36
N LEU A 56 2.01 -6.24 8.13
CA LEU A 56 3.23 -6.32 7.31
C LEU A 56 2.89 -6.36 5.81
N TYR A 57 2.18 -5.37 5.30
CA TYR A 57 1.63 -5.35 3.94
C TYR A 57 2.66 -5.65 2.84
N SER A 58 3.87 -5.11 2.96
CA SER A 58 4.92 -5.25 1.94
C SER A 58 5.74 -6.53 2.03
N SER A 59 5.51 -7.38 3.05
CA SER A 59 6.31 -8.60 3.28
C SER A 59 5.50 -9.85 3.63
N ASP A 60 4.27 -9.71 4.13
CA ASP A 60 3.34 -10.82 4.35
C ASP A 60 2.27 -10.86 3.25
N ILE A 61 2.13 -12.01 2.59
CA ILE A 61 1.19 -12.15 1.48
C ILE A 61 -0.26 -12.09 1.92
N SER A 62 -0.59 -12.54 3.13
CA SER A 62 -1.97 -12.51 3.62
C SER A 62 -2.38 -11.05 3.87
N ALA A 63 -1.53 -10.29 4.55
CA ALA A 63 -1.74 -8.86 4.76
C ALA A 63 -1.80 -8.10 3.43
N ALA A 64 -0.88 -8.37 2.49
CA ALA A 64 -0.91 -7.75 1.16
C ALA A 64 -2.22 -8.02 0.42
N TRP A 65 -2.81 -9.20 0.61
CA TRP A 65 -4.07 -9.55 -0.04
C TRP A 65 -5.24 -8.69 0.46
N GLU A 66 -5.25 -8.31 1.74
CA GLU A 66 -6.24 -7.37 2.29
C GLU A 66 -6.21 -6.03 1.54
N VAL A 67 -5.04 -5.59 1.09
CA VAL A 67 -4.89 -4.36 0.28
C VAL A 67 -5.55 -4.53 -1.09
N LEU A 68 -5.36 -5.69 -1.74
CA LEU A 68 -6.02 -5.98 -3.02
C LEU A 68 -7.53 -6.03 -2.87
N GLU A 69 -8.02 -6.71 -1.83
CA GLU A 69 -9.46 -6.81 -1.54
C GLU A 69 -10.06 -5.42 -1.29
N HIS A 70 -9.40 -4.59 -0.48
CA HIS A 70 -9.82 -3.21 -0.25
C HIS A 70 -9.90 -2.38 -1.55
N MET A 71 -8.88 -2.49 -2.41
CA MET A 71 -8.88 -1.80 -3.71
C MET A 71 -10.01 -2.33 -4.61
N GLN A 72 -10.23 -3.63 -4.64
CA GLN A 72 -11.31 -4.24 -5.43
C GLN A 72 -12.70 -3.80 -4.93
N ASP A 73 -12.93 -3.79 -3.62
CA ASP A 73 -14.18 -3.34 -2.99
C ASP A 73 -14.43 -1.85 -3.23
N SER A 74 -13.35 -1.06 -3.38
CA SER A 74 -13.40 0.34 -3.77
C SER A 74 -13.63 0.56 -5.27
N GLY A 75 -13.82 -0.52 -6.05
CA GLY A 75 -14.17 -0.49 -7.48
C GLY A 75 -12.97 -0.53 -8.44
N TRP A 76 -11.75 -0.77 -7.95
CA TRP A 76 -10.57 -0.85 -8.79
C TRP A 76 -10.45 -2.22 -9.48
N SER A 77 -10.13 -2.21 -10.78
CA SER A 77 -9.72 -3.42 -11.49
C SER A 77 -8.23 -3.68 -11.32
N TRP A 78 -7.84 -4.94 -11.14
CA TRP A 78 -6.45 -5.35 -11.02
C TRP A 78 -6.09 -6.55 -11.89
N ASP A 79 -4.82 -6.63 -12.30
CA ASP A 79 -4.22 -7.80 -12.94
C ASP A 79 -2.84 -8.11 -12.37
N MET A 80 -2.49 -9.39 -12.29
CA MET A 80 -1.19 -9.86 -11.82
C MET A 80 -0.61 -10.86 -12.82
N LYS A 81 0.66 -10.66 -13.18
CA LYS A 81 1.39 -11.52 -14.12
C LYS A 81 2.72 -11.94 -13.53
N MET A 82 3.02 -13.23 -13.63
CA MET A 82 4.29 -13.78 -13.17
C MET A 82 5.24 -13.99 -14.35
N ASN A 83 6.42 -13.40 -14.27
CA ASN A 83 7.53 -13.71 -15.17
C ASN A 83 8.46 -14.72 -14.49
N ASN A 84 8.24 -16.00 -14.77
CA ASN A 84 9.01 -17.09 -14.17
C ASN A 84 10.50 -17.08 -14.57
N LEU A 85 10.85 -16.52 -15.73
CA LEU A 85 12.25 -16.44 -16.18
C LEU A 85 13.02 -15.38 -15.38
N ALA A 86 12.43 -14.21 -15.20
CA ALA A 86 13.01 -13.12 -14.42
C ALA A 86 12.82 -13.30 -12.89
N LYS A 87 11.91 -14.21 -12.47
CA LYS A 87 11.44 -14.36 -11.09
C LYS A 87 10.84 -13.06 -10.54
N GLU A 88 10.03 -12.42 -11.38
CA GLU A 88 9.39 -11.15 -11.09
C GLU A 88 7.87 -11.30 -11.21
N VAL A 89 7.16 -10.48 -10.46
CA VAL A 89 5.72 -10.29 -10.52
C VAL A 89 5.45 -8.86 -10.92
N GLU A 90 4.60 -8.71 -11.93
CA GLU A 90 4.01 -7.44 -12.32
C GLU A 90 2.59 -7.39 -11.77
N VAL A 91 2.27 -6.34 -11.02
CA VAL A 91 0.92 -6.05 -10.57
C VAL A 91 0.50 -4.73 -11.19
N ARG A 92 -0.76 -4.67 -11.64
CA ARG A 92 -1.41 -3.45 -12.10
C ARG A 92 -2.73 -3.29 -11.39
N ILE A 93 -2.98 -2.12 -10.82
CA ILE A 93 -4.23 -1.72 -10.17
C ILE A 93 -4.61 -0.36 -10.75
N GLY A 94 -5.64 -0.30 -11.59
CA GLY A 94 -5.96 0.92 -12.34
C GLY A 94 -4.76 1.45 -13.13
N ARG A 95 -4.30 2.67 -12.81
CA ARG A 95 -3.09 3.30 -13.38
C ARG A 95 -1.79 2.97 -12.61
N GLY A 96 -1.91 2.45 -11.39
CA GLY A 96 -0.78 2.00 -10.60
C GLY A 96 -0.20 0.71 -11.16
N GLN A 97 1.11 0.68 -11.35
CA GLN A 97 1.83 -0.48 -11.85
C GLN A 97 3.20 -0.57 -11.19
N ALA A 98 3.51 -1.75 -10.65
CA ALA A 98 4.82 -2.06 -10.09
C ALA A 98 5.27 -3.47 -10.48
N VAL A 99 6.59 -3.62 -10.61
CA VAL A 99 7.26 -4.89 -10.83
C VAL A 99 8.20 -5.11 -9.65
N SER A 100 8.13 -6.29 -9.02
CA SER A 100 9.05 -6.68 -7.95
C SER A 100 9.34 -8.19 -8.02
N LYS A 101 10.33 -8.65 -7.25
CA LYS A 101 10.55 -10.08 -6.96
C LYS A 101 9.61 -10.62 -5.89
N SER A 102 8.92 -9.73 -5.17
CA SER A 102 7.99 -10.04 -4.08
C SER A 102 6.58 -9.64 -4.46
N VAL A 103 5.63 -10.58 -4.35
CA VAL A 103 4.20 -10.32 -4.62
C VAL A 103 3.63 -9.27 -3.64
N PRO A 104 3.85 -9.38 -2.31
CA PRO A 104 3.42 -8.36 -1.36
C PRO A 104 3.88 -6.94 -1.72
N GLU A 105 5.14 -6.80 -2.11
CA GLU A 105 5.74 -5.51 -2.47
C GLU A 105 5.11 -4.93 -3.74
N ALA A 106 4.94 -5.75 -4.79
CA ALA A 106 4.33 -5.31 -6.04
C ALA A 106 2.87 -4.84 -5.85
N ILE A 107 2.12 -5.54 -5.00
CA ILE A 107 0.76 -5.14 -4.61
C ILE A 107 0.77 -3.76 -3.95
N CYS A 108 1.57 -3.61 -2.89
CA CYS A 108 1.63 -2.37 -2.09
C CYS A 108 2.02 -1.17 -2.93
N LYS A 109 3.08 -1.28 -3.74
CA LYS A 109 3.55 -0.21 -4.61
C LYS A 109 2.50 0.15 -5.67
N SER A 110 1.88 -0.85 -6.30
CA SER A 110 0.84 -0.61 -7.31
C SER A 110 -0.37 0.11 -6.70
N ALA A 111 -0.81 -0.31 -5.51
CA ALA A 111 -1.97 0.28 -4.84
C ALA A 111 -1.70 1.74 -4.43
N LEU A 112 -0.52 2.02 -3.88
CA LEU A 112 -0.10 3.38 -3.53
C LEU A 112 -0.06 4.31 -4.74
N ILE A 113 0.57 3.88 -5.83
CA ILE A 113 0.64 4.68 -7.06
C ILE A 113 -0.78 4.93 -7.61
N ALA A 114 -1.63 3.90 -7.65
CA ALA A 114 -2.99 4.04 -8.14
C ALA A 114 -3.78 5.09 -7.36
N ASN A 115 -3.65 5.11 -6.04
CA ASN A 115 -4.40 6.04 -5.21
C ASN A 115 -3.85 7.47 -5.27
N LEU A 116 -2.53 7.65 -5.34
CA LEU A 116 -1.92 8.97 -5.53
C LEU A 116 -2.32 9.58 -6.88
N ASP A 117 -2.25 8.79 -7.95
CA ASP A 117 -2.70 9.23 -9.27
C ASP A 117 -4.18 9.66 -9.26
N ALA A 118 -5.02 8.97 -8.47
CA ALA A 118 -6.44 9.31 -8.33
C ALA A 118 -6.64 10.65 -7.61
N ILE A 119 -5.87 10.89 -6.55
CA ILE A 119 -5.90 12.13 -5.76
C ILE A 119 -5.44 13.32 -6.61
N GLU A 120 -4.32 13.20 -7.33
CA GLU A 120 -3.80 14.27 -8.20
C GLU A 120 -4.84 14.69 -9.25
N TRP A 121 -5.49 13.71 -9.89
CA TRP A 121 -6.54 13.99 -10.88
C TRP A 121 -7.79 14.65 -10.27
N ALA A 122 -8.15 14.33 -9.02
CA ALA A 122 -9.28 14.95 -8.34
C ALA A 122 -8.99 16.40 -7.91
N THR A 123 -7.71 16.75 -7.69
CA THR A 123 -7.30 18.10 -7.27
C THR A 123 -6.98 19.06 -8.41
N ASP A 124 -6.76 18.55 -9.62
CA ASP A 124 -6.50 19.35 -10.85
C ASP A 124 -7.79 19.81 -11.58
N VAL A 125 -8.97 19.60 -10.98
CA VAL A 125 -10.30 20.03 -11.48
C VAL A 125 -10.85 21.17 -10.63
#